data_AF-F4G193-F1
#
_entry.id   AF-F4G193-F1
#
_cell.length_a   1.000
_cell.length_b   1.000
_cell.length_c   1.000
_cell.angle_alpha   90.00
_cell.angle_beta   90.00
_cell.angle_gamma   90.00
#
_symmetry.space_group_name_H-M   'P 1'
#
loop_
_entity.id
_entity.type
_entity.pdbx_description
1 polymer ?
#
loop_
_entity_poly.entity_id
_entity_poly.type
_entity_poly.pdbx_seq_one_letter_code
_entity_poly.pdbx_strand_id
1 'polypeptide(L)'
;MALFYIIIPAIMVKRYHDLDSISINQLEEKSGVKIKVKVNSDDSVNAFSLPNRVVIVTRALLNNENDLQAALAHEIGHIKGKHHIKTFLMLIGLTIISIYVILDYNLLLGIGTVLLEIIISKFVSRYFEYSADRYAVTLVGRDQYLKLLTSYGNLEEKSSIFSTHPAVINRLKKI
;
A
#
# COMPACT_ATOMS: atom_id res chain seq x y z
N MET A 1 -2.99 4.20 -15.26
CA MET A 1 -1.55 3.89 -15.29
C MET A 1 -1.11 3.32 -13.94
N ALA A 2 -1.64 2.15 -13.54
CA ALA A 2 -1.50 1.65 -12.16
C ALA A 2 -0.89 0.23 -12.04
N LEU A 3 -0.69 -0.46 -13.17
CA LEU A 3 -0.20 -1.84 -13.21
C LEU A 3 1.34 -1.98 -13.12
N PHE A 4 2.08 -0.87 -13.06
CA PHE A 4 3.55 -0.89 -13.14
C PHE A 4 4.30 -1.03 -11.80
N TYR A 5 3.62 -0.93 -10.65
CA TYR A 5 4.31 -0.80 -9.36
C TYR A 5 4.42 -2.09 -8.54
N ILE A 6 3.79 -3.20 -8.99
CA ILE A 6 3.88 -4.51 -8.31
C ILE A 6 5.31 -5.09 -8.42
N ILE A 7 6.08 -4.66 -9.42
CA ILE A 7 7.47 -5.08 -9.62
C ILE A 7 8.27 -3.84 -10.02
N ILE A 8 8.75 -3.07 -9.05
CA ILE A 8 9.86 -2.17 -9.34
C ILE A 8 11.12 -3.02 -9.32
N PRO A 9 11.81 -3.20 -10.46
CA PRO A 9 13.07 -3.91 -10.46
C PRO A 9 13.99 -3.27 -9.43
N ALA A 10 14.68 -4.07 -8.61
CA ALA A 10 15.63 -3.54 -7.62
C ALA A 10 16.65 -2.56 -8.24
N ILE A 11 16.93 -2.74 -9.54
CA ILE A 11 17.75 -1.84 -10.36
C ILE A 11 17.17 -0.42 -10.46
N MET A 12 15.86 -0.25 -10.61
CA MET A 12 15.23 1.08 -10.59
C MET A 12 15.33 1.71 -9.21
N VAL A 13 15.10 0.93 -8.14
CA VAL A 13 15.19 1.42 -6.76
C VAL A 13 16.60 1.92 -6.42
N LYS A 14 17.65 1.31 -6.99
CA LYS A 14 19.04 1.77 -6.83
C LYS A 14 19.29 3.18 -7.36
N ARG A 15 18.50 3.66 -8.31
CA ARG A 15 18.65 5.00 -8.90
C ARG A 15 18.02 6.10 -8.04
N TYR A 16 17.20 5.74 -7.07
CA TYR A 16 16.56 6.69 -6.16
C TYR A 16 17.50 7.09 -5.03
N HIS A 17 17.47 8.36 -4.69
CA HIS A 17 18.26 8.95 -3.60
C HIS A 17 17.71 8.51 -2.26
N ASP A 18 18.61 8.25 -1.31
CA ASP A 18 18.22 7.97 0.06
C ASP A 18 17.81 9.28 0.74
N LEU A 19 16.74 9.23 1.55
CA LEU A 19 16.28 10.34 2.36
C LEU A 19 16.40 9.96 3.82
N ASP A 20 17.23 10.71 4.53
CA ASP A 20 17.34 10.62 5.98
C ASP A 20 16.79 11.93 6.58
N SER A 21 15.84 11.82 7.51
CA SER A 21 15.24 12.96 8.19
C SER A 21 14.92 12.66 9.64
N ILE A 22 14.85 13.70 10.47
CA ILE A 22 14.50 13.58 11.90
C ILE A 22 13.10 12.97 12.06
N SER A 23 12.17 13.33 11.16
CA SER A 23 10.80 12.78 11.16
C SER A 23 10.76 11.28 10.92
N ILE A 24 11.64 10.76 10.05
CA ILE A 24 11.75 9.31 9.84
C ILE A 24 12.17 8.65 11.15
N ASN A 25 13.22 9.14 11.81
CA ASN A 25 13.69 8.58 13.07
C ASN A 25 12.60 8.59 14.16
N GLN A 26 11.83 9.68 14.28
CA GLN A 26 10.70 9.77 15.22
C GLN A 26 9.61 8.73 14.93
N LEU A 27 9.30 8.49 13.66
CA LEU A 27 8.34 7.46 13.27
C LEU A 27 8.87 6.05 13.53
N GLU A 28 10.16 5.80 13.29
CA GLU A 28 10.80 4.53 13.62
C GLU A 28 10.76 4.24 15.12
N GLU A 29 11.06 5.24 15.95
CA GLU A 29 11.01 5.14 17.42
C GLU A 29 9.58 4.85 17.91
N LYS A 30 8.58 5.61 17.44
CA LYS A 30 7.18 5.42 17.82
C LYS A 30 6.63 4.06 17.37
N SER A 31 7.02 3.58 16.20
CA SER A 31 6.47 2.36 15.59
C SER A 31 7.23 1.08 15.96
N GLY A 32 8.49 1.22 16.36
CA GLY A 32 9.46 0.12 16.48
C GLY A 32 9.78 -0.55 15.15
N VAL A 33 9.57 0.14 14.01
CA VAL A 33 9.82 -0.39 12.66
C VAL A 33 10.86 0.48 11.97
N LYS A 34 12.02 -0.11 11.71
CA LYS A 34 13.05 0.53 10.87
C LYS A 34 12.67 0.46 9.40
N ILE A 35 12.80 1.57 8.69
CA ILE A 35 12.51 1.73 7.27
C ILE A 35 13.67 2.43 6.56
N LYS A 36 13.81 2.19 5.26
CA LYS A 36 14.74 2.97 4.42
C LYS A 36 13.92 3.77 3.42
N VAL A 37 14.02 5.09 3.46
CA VAL A 37 13.24 5.97 2.58
C VAL A 37 14.05 6.34 1.35
N LYS A 38 13.41 6.25 0.17
CA LYS A 38 14.00 6.59 -1.13
C LYS A 38 13.11 7.55 -1.90
N VAL A 39 13.72 8.51 -2.59
CA VAL A 39 13.00 9.57 -3.31
C VAL A 39 13.02 9.31 -4.81
N ASN A 40 11.82 9.18 -5.38
CA ASN A 40 11.58 9.21 -6.81
C ASN A 40 11.38 10.68 -7.27
N SER A 41 11.85 11.01 -8.47
CA SER A 41 11.83 12.37 -9.04
C SER A 41 10.46 12.78 -9.63
N ASP A 42 9.43 11.97 -9.44
CA ASP A 42 8.07 12.23 -9.90
C ASP A 42 7.44 13.41 -9.15
N ASP A 43 6.67 14.23 -9.86
CA ASP A 43 6.01 15.43 -9.33
C ASP A 43 4.56 15.14 -8.88
N SER A 44 4.06 13.91 -9.04
CA SER A 44 2.81 13.45 -8.42
C SER A 44 3.02 13.11 -6.95
N VAL A 45 2.01 13.35 -6.11
CA VAL A 45 2.07 13.00 -4.66
C VAL A 45 1.76 11.51 -4.49
N ASN A 46 2.77 10.72 -4.09
CA ASN A 46 2.62 9.28 -3.92
C ASN A 46 3.69 8.68 -3.01
N ALA A 47 3.34 7.62 -2.28
CA ALA A 47 4.26 6.79 -1.51
C ALA A 47 3.84 5.33 -1.60
N PHE A 48 4.81 4.41 -1.50
CA PHE A 48 4.53 2.98 -1.37
C PHE A 48 5.71 2.23 -0.74
N SER A 49 5.40 1.18 0.01
CA SER A 49 6.36 0.32 0.68
C SER A 49 6.64 -0.95 -0.09
N LEU A 50 7.86 -1.46 0.11
CA LEU A 50 8.31 -2.76 -0.36
C LEU A 50 8.40 -3.76 0.81
N PRO A 51 8.34 -5.08 0.54
CA PRO A 51 8.43 -6.11 1.57
C PRO A 51 9.71 -6.04 2.42
N ASN A 52 10.80 -5.52 1.86
CA ASN A 52 12.10 -5.37 2.50
C ASN A 52 12.25 -4.07 3.31
N ARG A 53 11.14 -3.41 3.66
CA ARG A 53 11.09 -2.17 4.46
C ARG A 53 11.69 -0.94 3.77
N VAL A 54 11.85 -0.98 2.46
CA VAL A 54 12.12 0.22 1.67
C VAL A 54 10.80 0.92 1.39
N VAL A 55 10.72 2.21 1.68
CA VAL A 55 9.58 3.06 1.33
C VAL A 55 10.03 4.03 0.25
N ILE A 56 9.30 4.09 -0.85
CA ILE A 56 9.57 5.03 -1.93
C ILE A 56 8.55 6.14 -1.84
N VAL A 57 9.02 7.38 -1.81
CA VAL A 57 8.21 8.60 -1.82
C VAL A 57 8.55 9.41 -3.07
N THR A 58 7.59 10.16 -3.58
CA THR A 58 7.84 11.10 -4.67
C THR A 58 8.36 12.44 -4.15
N ARG A 59 9.02 13.22 -5.01
CA ARG A 59 9.56 14.54 -4.65
C ARG A 59 8.46 15.46 -4.13
N ALA A 60 7.26 15.39 -4.72
CA ALA A 60 6.14 16.25 -4.32
C ALA A 60 5.71 16.08 -2.86
N LEU A 61 5.88 14.90 -2.26
CA LEU A 61 5.61 14.68 -0.83
C LEU A 61 6.58 15.41 0.10
N LEU A 62 7.78 15.75 -0.38
CA LEU A 62 8.79 16.44 0.43
C LEU A 62 8.47 17.92 0.66
N ASN A 63 7.49 18.47 -0.06
CA ASN A 63 7.10 19.88 0.08
C ASN A 63 6.38 20.19 1.40
N ASN A 64 5.82 19.16 2.06
CA ASN A 64 5.13 19.30 3.34
C ASN A 64 5.47 18.14 4.27
N GLU A 65 6.23 18.45 5.32
CA GLU A 65 6.71 17.46 6.29
C GLU A 65 5.57 16.69 6.98
N ASN A 66 4.43 17.34 7.24
CA ASN A 66 3.30 16.69 7.88
C ASN A 66 2.64 15.65 6.96
N ASP A 67 2.60 15.92 5.66
CA ASP A 67 2.04 15.01 4.65
C ASP A 67 3.00 13.85 4.41
N LEU A 68 4.31 14.12 4.36
CA LEU A 68 5.35 13.08 4.33
C LEU A 68 5.22 12.15 5.53
N GLN A 69 5.14 12.68 6.75
CA GLN A 69 4.98 11.88 7.97
C GLN A 69 3.71 11.03 7.94
N ALA A 70 2.59 11.59 7.49
CA ALA A 70 1.32 10.88 7.41
C ALA A 70 1.37 9.74 6.37
N ALA A 71 1.98 9.97 5.20
CA ALA A 71 2.17 8.96 4.18
C ALA A 71 3.12 7.85 4.65
N LEU A 72 4.25 8.21 5.28
CA LEU A 72 5.17 7.24 5.87
C LEU A 72 4.52 6.41 6.97
N ALA A 73 3.69 7.02 7.83
CA ALA A 73 2.97 6.30 8.88
C ALA A 73 2.02 5.24 8.32
N HIS A 74 1.35 5.52 7.20
CA HIS A 74 0.53 4.56 6.47
C HIS A 74 1.37 3.40 5.90
N GLU A 75 2.49 3.72 5.24
CA GLU A 75 3.39 2.71 4.69
C GLU A 75 4.05 1.82 5.77
N ILE A 76 4.40 2.41 6.92
CA ILE A 76 4.85 1.64 8.09
C ILE A 76 3.74 0.70 8.56
N GLY A 77 2.47 1.11 8.49
CA GLY A 77 1.32 0.25 8.76
C GLY A 77 1.30 -1.00 7.87
N HIS A 78 1.58 -0.85 6.56
CA HIS A 78 1.70 -1.99 5.65
C HIS A 78 2.87 -2.92 6.00
N ILE A 79 4.01 -2.35 6.35
CA ILE A 79 5.21 -3.10 6.74
C ILE A 79 4.97 -3.86 8.06
N LYS A 80 4.45 -3.18 9.09
CA LYS A 80 4.13 -3.76 10.41
C LYS A 80 3.11 -4.88 10.28
N GLY A 81 2.07 -4.66 9.48
CA GLY A 81 1.00 -5.63 9.20
C GLY A 81 1.44 -6.80 8.32
N LYS A 82 2.65 -6.75 7.74
CA LYS A 82 3.19 -7.71 6.77
C LYS A 82 2.25 -7.90 5.57
N HIS A 83 1.57 -6.83 5.14
CA HIS A 83 0.50 -6.92 4.12
C HIS A 83 1.02 -7.47 2.79
N HIS A 84 2.21 -7.05 2.34
CA HIS A 84 2.81 -7.54 1.11
C HIS A 84 3.06 -9.06 1.11
N ILE A 85 3.65 -9.58 2.19
CA ILE A 85 3.94 -11.02 2.31
C ILE A 85 2.64 -11.82 2.43
N LYS A 86 1.66 -11.33 3.20
CA LYS A 86 0.34 -11.97 3.32
C LYS A 86 -0.37 -12.04 1.97
N THR A 87 -0.39 -10.94 1.21
CA THR A 87 -0.95 -10.92 -0.15
C THR A 87 -0.23 -11.90 -1.06
N PHE A 88 1.11 -11.91 -1.05
CA PHE A 88 1.89 -12.84 -1.86
C PHE A 88 1.60 -14.31 -1.56
N LEU A 89 1.59 -14.70 -0.28
CA LEU A 89 1.28 -16.07 0.13
C LEU A 89 -0.16 -16.47 -0.22
N MET A 90 -1.11 -15.55 -0.06
CA MET A 90 -2.50 -15.76 -0.43
C MET A 90 -2.64 -16.02 -1.94
N LEU A 91 -2.02 -15.19 -2.78
CA LEU A 91 -2.06 -15.37 -4.24
C LEU A 91 -1.42 -16.70 -4.67
N ILE A 92 -0.29 -17.09 -4.07
CA ILE A 92 0.30 -18.42 -4.32
C ILE A 92 -0.70 -19.53 -3.96
N GLY A 93 -1.31 -19.46 -2.78
CA GLY A 93 -2.28 -20.47 -2.35
C GLY A 93 -3.49 -20.58 -3.28
N LEU A 94 -4.06 -19.45 -3.68
CA LEU A 94 -5.19 -19.40 -4.62
C LEU A 94 -4.81 -19.87 -6.03
N THR A 95 -3.60 -19.55 -6.49
CA THR A 95 -3.07 -20.06 -7.76
C THR A 95 -2.90 -21.57 -7.73
N ILE A 96 -2.35 -22.14 -6.65
CA ILE A 96 -2.20 -23.61 -6.50
C ILE A 96 -3.58 -24.29 -6.54
N ILE A 97 -4.58 -23.73 -5.83
CA ILE A 97 -5.95 -24.23 -5.86
C ILE A 97 -6.50 -24.18 -7.29
N SER A 98 -6.31 -23.07 -8.00
CA SER A 98 -6.78 -22.92 -9.37
C SER A 98 -6.13 -23.93 -10.32
N ILE A 99 -4.82 -24.14 -10.22
CA ILE A 99 -4.09 -25.15 -11.01
C ILE A 99 -4.63 -26.55 -10.71
N TYR A 100 -4.80 -26.90 -9.43
CA TYR A 100 -5.37 -28.19 -9.02
C TYR A 100 -6.75 -28.41 -9.64
N VAL A 101 -7.64 -27.42 -9.58
CA VAL A 101 -8.99 -27.53 -10.16
C VAL A 101 -8.96 -27.70 -11.68
N ILE A 102 -8.04 -27.01 -12.37
CA ILE A 102 -7.87 -27.15 -13.83
C ILE A 102 -7.42 -28.57 -14.19
N LEU A 103 -6.45 -29.12 -13.45
CA LEU A 103 -5.87 -30.44 -13.74
C LEU A 103 -6.80 -31.59 -13.40
N ASP A 104 -7.50 -31.53 -12.26
CA ASP A 104 -8.28 -32.66 -11.74
C ASP A 104 -9.77 -32.62 -12.12
N TYR A 105 -10.29 -31.47 -12.53
CA TYR A 105 -11.71 -31.32 -12.89
C TYR A 105 -11.91 -30.87 -14.34
N ASN A 106 -11.76 -29.57 -14.61
CA ASN A 106 -11.82 -29.00 -15.96
C ASN A 106 -11.46 -27.51 -15.96
N LEU A 107 -11.16 -27.01 -17.16
CA LEU A 107 -10.81 -25.61 -17.40
C LEU A 107 -11.90 -24.61 -16.98
N LEU A 108 -13.19 -24.92 -17.19
CA LEU A 108 -14.28 -23.97 -16.89
C LEU A 108 -14.38 -23.69 -15.39
N LEU A 109 -14.29 -24.74 -14.56
CA LEU A 109 -14.25 -24.59 -13.10
C LEU A 109 -12.99 -23.84 -12.64
N GLY A 110 -11.85 -24.11 -13.28
CA GLY A 110 -10.59 -23.41 -13.00
C GLY A 110 -10.64 -21.91 -13.34
N ILE A 111 -11.29 -21.53 -14.43
CA ILE A 111 -11.54 -20.11 -14.73
C ILE A 111 -12.42 -19.49 -13.64
N GLY A 112 -13.40 -20.24 -13.13
CA GLY A 112 -14.24 -19.82 -12.00
C GLY A 112 -13.43 -19.51 -10.74
N THR A 113 -12.41 -20.30 -10.40
CA THR A 113 -11.56 -20.04 -9.22
C THR A 113 -10.69 -18.81 -9.39
N VAL A 114 -10.20 -18.53 -10.61
CA VAL A 114 -9.44 -17.29 -10.90
C VAL A 114 -10.32 -16.05 -10.71
N LEU A 115 -11.58 -16.09 -11.14
CA LEU A 115 -12.52 -14.98 -10.91
C LEU A 115 -12.78 -14.76 -9.42
N LEU A 116 -12.91 -15.84 -8.64
CA LEU A 116 -13.04 -15.77 -7.19
C LEU A 116 -11.77 -15.21 -6.53
N GLU A 117 -10.59 -15.57 -7.00
CA GLU A 117 -9.31 -15.03 -6.53
C GLU A 117 -9.23 -13.51 -6.69
N ILE A 118 -9.69 -12.96 -7.83
CA ILE A 118 -9.76 -11.51 -8.05
C ILE A 118 -10.68 -10.83 -7.03
N ILE A 119 -11.82 -11.45 -6.71
CA ILE A 119 -12.76 -10.90 -5.71
C ILE A 119 -12.13 -10.94 -4.32
N ILE A 120 -11.61 -12.09 -3.90
CA ILE A 120 -10.99 -12.29 -2.59
C ILE A 120 -9.81 -11.33 -2.40
N SER A 121 -8.91 -11.25 -3.37
CA SER A 121 -7.74 -10.37 -3.30
C SER A 121 -8.12 -8.91 -3.12
N LYS A 122 -9.19 -8.45 -3.78
CA LYS A 122 -9.71 -7.09 -3.60
C LYS A 122 -10.30 -6.85 -2.21
N PHE A 123 -11.04 -7.81 -1.65
CA PHE A 123 -11.56 -7.70 -0.28
C PHE A 123 -10.43 -7.62 0.74
N VAL A 124 -9.42 -8.49 0.62
CA VAL A 124 -8.26 -8.53 1.51
C VAL A 124 -7.41 -7.25 1.37
N SER A 125 -7.17 -6.76 0.15
CA SER A 125 -6.50 -5.49 -0.09
C SER A 125 -7.17 -4.34 0.67
N ARG A 126 -8.50 -4.17 0.54
CA ARG A 126 -9.24 -3.12 1.27
C ARG A 126 -9.14 -3.27 2.78
N TYR A 127 -9.15 -4.49 3.30
CA TYR A 127 -8.99 -4.76 4.72
C TYR A 127 -7.61 -4.29 5.22
N PHE A 128 -6.55 -4.56 4.45
CA PHE A 128 -5.19 -4.11 4.74
C PHE A 128 -5.04 -2.59 4.71
N GLU A 129 -5.66 -1.92 3.73
CA GLU A 129 -5.72 -0.46 3.63
C GLU A 129 -6.33 0.16 4.90
N TYR A 130 -7.49 -0.33 5.35
CA TYR A 130 -8.10 0.17 6.57
C TYR A 130 -7.26 -0.13 7.83
N SER A 131 -6.52 -1.23 7.83
CA SER A 131 -5.60 -1.53 8.93
C SER A 131 -4.41 -0.58 8.95
N ALA A 132 -3.85 -0.25 7.79
CA ALA A 132 -2.78 0.73 7.66
C ALA A 132 -3.25 2.15 8.03
N ASP A 133 -4.47 2.53 7.61
CA ASP A 133 -5.12 3.79 7.99
C ASP A 133 -5.22 3.98 9.51
N ARG A 134 -5.77 2.98 10.21
CA ARG A 134 -5.90 3.02 11.66
C ARG A 134 -4.53 3.10 12.34
N TYR A 135 -3.55 2.38 11.82
CA TYR A 135 -2.20 2.42 12.37
C TYR A 135 -1.53 3.78 12.15
N ALA A 136 -1.68 4.39 10.97
CA ALA A 136 -1.17 5.73 10.71
C ALA A 136 -1.72 6.75 11.69
N VAL A 137 -3.03 6.70 11.97
CA VAL A 137 -3.72 7.56 12.94
C VAL A 137 -3.13 7.41 14.34
N THR A 138 -2.71 6.21 14.75
CA THR A 138 -2.04 6.02 16.05
C THR A 138 -0.64 6.63 16.12
N LEU A 139 0.02 6.87 14.97
CA LEU A 139 1.39 7.41 14.92
C LEU A 139 1.43 8.94 14.79
N VAL A 140 0.58 9.51 13.93
CA VAL A 140 0.58 10.94 13.58
C VAL A 140 -0.67 11.70 14.07
N GLY A 141 -1.65 10.98 14.61
CA GLY A 141 -2.92 11.57 15.03
C GLY A 141 -3.94 11.67 13.89
N ARG A 142 -5.22 11.73 14.28
CA ARG A 142 -6.36 11.71 13.35
C ARG A 142 -6.32 12.90 12.39
N ASP A 143 -6.20 14.12 12.91
CA ASP A 143 -6.37 15.34 12.12
C ASP A 143 -5.29 15.49 11.03
N GLN A 144 -4.03 15.18 11.37
CA GLN A 144 -2.93 15.18 10.41
C GLN A 144 -3.16 14.16 9.30
N TYR A 145 -3.58 12.93 9.66
CA TYR A 145 -3.83 11.88 8.67
C TYR A 145 -5.03 12.19 7.78
N LEU A 146 -6.10 12.75 8.35
CA LEU A 146 -7.28 13.17 7.60
C LEU A 146 -6.95 14.26 6.59
N LYS A 147 -6.11 15.23 6.98
CA LYS A 147 -5.67 16.29 6.08
C LYS A 147 -5.02 15.71 4.82
N LEU A 148 -4.05 14.80 4.98
CA LEU A 148 -3.42 14.10 3.85
C LEU A 148 -4.45 13.43 2.93
N LEU A 149 -5.36 12.63 3.51
CA LEU A 149 -6.37 11.92 2.72
C LEU A 149 -7.30 12.85 1.95
N THR A 150 -7.66 14.00 2.52
CA THR A 150 -8.54 14.97 1.86
C THR A 150 -7.82 15.89 0.87
N SER A 151 -6.54 16.17 1.08
CA SER A 151 -5.74 17.04 0.21
C SER A 151 -5.34 16.37 -1.10
N TYR A 152 -5.10 15.06 -1.08
CA TYR A 152 -4.62 14.31 -2.24
C TYR A 152 -5.57 13.20 -2.71
N GLY A 153 -6.58 12.90 -1.91
CA GLY A 153 -7.60 11.93 -2.27
C GLY A 153 -8.69 12.55 -3.13
N ASN A 154 -9.13 11.82 -4.15
CA ASN A 154 -10.29 12.24 -4.93
C ASN A 154 -11.57 11.91 -4.15
N LEU A 155 -12.23 12.94 -3.61
CA LEU A 155 -13.46 12.81 -2.82
C LEU A 155 -14.66 12.39 -3.68
N GLU A 156 -14.62 12.59 -4.99
CA GLU A 156 -15.68 12.20 -5.93
C GLU A 156 -15.48 10.78 -6.48
N GLU A 157 -14.29 10.19 -6.29
CA GLU A 157 -13.98 8.85 -6.82
C GLU A 157 -14.76 7.78 -6.06
N LYS A 158 -15.78 7.22 -6.73
CA LYS A 158 -16.44 5.99 -6.28
C LYS A 158 -15.44 4.84 -6.37
N SER A 159 -15.40 3.98 -5.35
CA SER A 159 -14.42 2.89 -5.30
C SER A 159 -14.53 1.99 -6.54
N SER A 160 -13.56 2.08 -7.46
CA SER A 160 -13.53 1.26 -8.66
C SER A 160 -13.10 -0.18 -8.35
N ILE A 161 -13.27 -1.07 -9.32
CA ILE A 161 -12.68 -2.42 -9.31
C ILE A 161 -11.17 -2.36 -9.57
N PHE A 162 -10.69 -1.29 -10.19
CA PHE A 162 -9.28 -1.14 -10.61
C PHE A 162 -8.48 -0.10 -9.82
N SER A 163 -9.05 0.56 -8.80
CA SER A 163 -8.31 1.49 -7.94
C SER A 163 -7.41 0.73 -6.97
N THR A 164 -6.16 1.19 -6.79
CA THR A 164 -5.19 0.60 -5.86
C THR A 164 -5.58 0.80 -4.39
N HIS A 165 -6.31 1.88 -4.09
CA HIS A 165 -6.84 2.17 -2.76
C HIS A 165 -8.38 2.26 -2.79
N PRO A 166 -9.06 1.93 -1.67
CA PRO A 166 -10.48 2.23 -1.51
C PRO A 166 -10.75 3.74 -1.60
N ALA A 167 -11.96 4.09 -2.01
CA ALA A 167 -12.42 5.48 -2.03
C ALA A 167 -12.20 6.15 -0.67
N VAL A 168 -11.78 7.42 -0.71
CA VAL A 168 -11.44 8.21 0.49
C VAL A 168 -12.59 8.22 1.49
N ILE A 169 -13.83 8.43 1.03
CA ILE A 169 -15.04 8.40 1.88
C ILE A 169 -15.16 7.09 2.67
N ASN A 170 -14.79 5.96 2.08
CA ASN A 170 -14.86 4.66 2.77
C ASN A 170 -13.75 4.53 3.82
N ARG A 171 -12.55 5.07 3.55
CA ARG A 171 -11.45 5.12 4.50
C ARG A 171 -11.80 6.00 5.70
N LEU A 172 -12.37 7.18 5.44
CA LEU A 172 -12.83 8.13 6.48
C LEU A 172 -13.82 7.51 7.46
N LYS A 173 -14.73 6.62 7.00
CA LYS A 173 -15.70 5.91 7.87
C LYS A 173 -15.06 4.84 8.77
N LYS A 174 -13.82 4.45 8.51
CA LYS A 174 -13.11 3.34 9.18
C LYS A 174 -11.95 3.81 10.05
N ILE A 175 -11.69 5.10 10.07
CA ILE A 175 -10.75 5.81 10.93
C ILE A 175 -11.56 6.49 12.01
#